data_AF-A0A950W5H5-F1
#
_entry.id   AF-A0A950W5H5-F1
#
_cell.length_a   1.000
_cell.length_b   1.000
_cell.length_c   1.000
_cell.angle_alpha   90.00
_cell.angle_beta   90.00
_cell.angle_gamma   90.00
#
_symmetry.space_group_name_H-M   'P 1'
#
loop_
_entity.id
_entity.type
_entity.pdbx_description
1 polymer ?
#
loop_
_entity_poly.entity_id
_entity_poly.type
_entity_poly.pdbx_seq_one_letter_code
_entity_poly.pdbx_strand_id
1 'polypeptide(L)'
;NGSVPTLYDLLLPASERPKKFCIGREFDPIKVGLDTSGGSGCFTMDTTLVGNSNAGHSFQEGPRGNGTIGPLLTDTDRWALVEYLKSIPEEPGRVTPFGGPPAGQ
;
A
#
# COMPACT_ATOMS: atom_id res chain seq x y z
N ASN A 1 4.60 -10.52 -5.56
CA ASN A 1 3.95 -11.05 -6.79
C ASN A 1 3.07 -10.01 -7.50
N GLY A 2 3.00 -8.75 -7.05
CA GLY A 2 2.17 -7.73 -7.73
C GLY A 2 0.66 -7.87 -7.46
N SER A 3 0.27 -8.58 -6.40
CA SER A 3 -1.13 -8.89 -6.08
C SER A 3 -1.85 -7.86 -5.21
N VAL A 4 -1.23 -6.72 -4.93
CA VAL A 4 -1.82 -5.61 -4.19
C VAL A 4 -1.68 -4.36 -5.07
N PRO A 5 -2.78 -3.69 -5.45
CA PRO A 5 -2.73 -2.70 -6.53
C PRO A 5 -2.06 -1.38 -6.14
N THR A 6 -2.16 -0.97 -4.88
CA THR A 6 -1.63 0.31 -4.42
C THR A 6 -0.92 0.20 -3.07
N LEU A 7 -0.10 1.20 -2.75
CA LEU A 7 0.52 1.33 -1.44
C LEU A 7 -0.53 1.46 -0.34
N TYR A 8 -1.61 2.22 -0.57
CA TYR A 8 -2.70 2.31 0.39
C TYR A 8 -3.33 0.93 0.68
N ASP A 9 -3.57 0.12 -0.37
CA ASP A 9 -4.14 -1.23 -0.20
C ASP A 9 -3.18 -2.19 0.55
N LEU A 10 -1.86 -1.96 0.45
CA LEU A 10 -0.87 -2.73 1.22
C LEU A 10 -1.01 -2.48 2.73
N LEU A 11 -1.39 -1.26 3.11
CA LEU A 11 -1.56 -0.85 4.50
C LEU A 11 -2.90 -1.28 5.12
N LEU A 12 -3.82 -1.81 4.31
CA LEU A 12 -5.03 -2.47 4.80
C LEU A 12 -4.70 -3.85 5.42
N PRO A 13 -5.54 -4.34 6.35
CA PRO A 13 -5.57 -5.76 6.67
C PRO A 13 -5.69 -6.60 5.40
N ALA A 14 -4.95 -7.71 5.31
CA ALA A 14 -4.93 -8.56 4.11
C ALA A 14 -6.33 -9.09 3.71
N SER A 15 -7.25 -9.20 4.67
CA SER A 15 -8.65 -9.57 4.45
C SER A 15 -9.46 -8.52 3.69
N GLU A 16 -9.08 -7.25 3.79
CA GLU A 16 -9.80 -6.10 3.20
C GLU A 16 -9.25 -5.70 1.83
N ARG A 17 -8.15 -6.32 1.40
CA ARG A 17 -7.52 -6.05 0.10
C ARG A 17 -8.38 -6.53 -1.06
N PRO A 18 -8.39 -5.82 -2.20
CA PRO A 18 -9.12 -6.23 -3.41
C PRO A 18 -8.77 -7.66 -3.83
N LYS A 19 -9.78 -8.50 -4.06
CA LYS A 19 -9.58 -9.86 -4.57
C LYS A 19 -9.47 -9.92 -6.09
N LYS A 20 -10.06 -8.93 -6.77
CA LYS A 20 -9.96 -8.75 -8.22
C LYS A 20 -9.74 -7.30 -8.54
N PHE A 21 -8.81 -7.01 -9.44
CA PHE A 21 -8.57 -5.65 -9.91
C PHE A 21 -7.98 -5.66 -11.32
N CYS A 22 -8.19 -4.55 -12.04
CA CYS A 22 -7.66 -4.34 -13.37
C CYS A 22 -6.21 -3.89 -13.31
N ILE A 23 -5.33 -4.57 -14.04
CA ILE A 23 -3.96 -4.15 -14.31
C ILE A 23 -3.95 -3.48 -15.68
N GLY A 24 -3.84 -2.15 -15.67
CA GLY A 24 -3.67 -1.30 -16.85
C GLY A 24 -2.31 -0.61 -16.85
N ARG A 25 -2.18 0.42 -17.68
CA ARG A 25 -0.99 1.29 -17.74
C ARG A 25 -1.10 2.54 -16.86
N GLU A 26 -2.31 2.83 -16.40
CA GLU A 26 -2.63 4.05 -15.67
C GLU A 26 -2.21 3.95 -14.20
N PHE A 27 -1.81 5.09 -13.65
CA PHE A 27 -1.27 5.22 -12.30
C PHE A 27 -2.20 6.05 -11.42
N ASP A 28 -2.48 5.57 -10.21
CA ASP A 28 -3.19 6.31 -9.16
C ASP A 28 -2.17 7.04 -8.27
N PRO A 29 -2.02 8.38 -8.40
CA PRO A 29 -1.10 9.15 -7.58
C PRO A 29 -1.60 9.39 -6.15
N ILE A 30 -2.90 9.19 -5.88
CA ILE A 30 -3.49 9.38 -4.56
C ILE A 30 -3.14 8.19 -3.68
N LYS A 31 -3.44 6.97 -4.14
CA LYS A 31 -3.14 5.72 -3.41
C LYS A 31 -1.75 5.16 -3.69
N VAL A 32 -1.05 5.71 -4.68
CA VAL A 32 0.29 5.31 -5.13
C VAL A 32 0.29 3.87 -5.65
N GLY A 33 -0.06 3.69 -6.92
CA GLY A 33 -0.06 2.38 -7.56
C GLY A 33 -0.87 2.33 -8.85
N LEU A 34 -1.49 1.19 -9.14
CA LEU A 34 -2.32 1.01 -10.32
C LEU A 34 -3.67 1.73 -10.17
N ASP A 35 -4.09 2.43 -11.22
CA ASP A 35 -5.49 2.81 -11.35
C ASP A 35 -6.31 1.58 -11.74
N THR A 36 -7.20 1.18 -10.84
CA THR A 36 -8.02 -0.04 -10.97
C THR A 36 -9.42 0.23 -11.51
N SER A 37 -9.76 1.48 -11.84
CA SER A 37 -11.09 1.90 -12.32
C SER A 37 -11.52 1.29 -13.67
N GLY A 38 -10.57 0.68 -14.39
CA GLY A 38 -10.84 -0.15 -15.56
C GLY A 38 -10.93 0.64 -16.86
N GLY A 39 -9.77 0.87 -17.49
CA GLY A 39 -9.67 1.27 -18.89
C GLY A 39 -9.80 0.08 -19.86
N SER A 40 -10.08 0.34 -21.13
CA SER A 40 -10.08 -0.68 -22.19
C SER A 40 -8.71 -1.36 -22.33
N GLY A 41 -8.68 -2.70 -22.38
CA GLY A 41 -7.44 -3.46 -22.63
C GLY A 41 -6.63 -3.83 -21.37
N CYS A 42 -7.24 -3.82 -20.19
CA CYS A 42 -6.58 -4.23 -18.94
C CYS A 42 -6.64 -5.76 -18.71
N PHE A 43 -5.66 -6.28 -17.97
CA PHE A 43 -5.63 -7.66 -17.50
C PHE A 43 -6.30 -7.76 -16.13
N THR A 44 -7.21 -8.71 -15.93
CA THR A 44 -7.83 -8.92 -14.61
C THR A 44 -6.92 -9.77 -13.73
N MET A 45 -6.39 -9.19 -12.66
CA MET A 45 -5.70 -9.92 -11.60
C MET A 45 -6.74 -10.51 -10.64
N ASP A 46 -6.72 -11.83 -10.44
CA ASP A 46 -7.54 -12.54 -9.47
C ASP A 46 -6.63 -13.19 -8.41
N THR A 47 -6.70 -12.68 -7.18
CA THR A 47 -5.81 -13.09 -6.07
C THR A 47 -6.24 -14.39 -5.41
N THR A 48 -7.38 -14.96 -5.83
CA THR A 48 -7.83 -16.28 -5.38
C THR A 48 -7.16 -17.43 -6.13
N LEU A 49 -6.51 -17.13 -7.26
CA LEU A 49 -5.76 -18.12 -8.04
C LEU A 49 -4.41 -18.45 -7.41
N VAL A 50 -3.96 -19.68 -7.61
CA VAL A 50 -2.64 -20.15 -7.14
C VAL A 50 -1.54 -19.27 -7.73
N GLY A 51 -0.63 -18.79 -6.87
CA GLY A 51 0.45 -17.88 -7.25
C GLY A 51 0.09 -16.38 -7.16
N ASN A 52 -1.20 -16.05 -7.16
CA ASN A 52 -1.67 -14.65 -7.15
C ASN A 52 -2.07 -14.13 -5.77
N SER A 53 -1.85 -14.90 -4.70
CA SER A 53 -2.27 -14.52 -3.34
C SER A 53 -1.82 -13.10 -2.95
N ASN A 54 -2.73 -12.34 -2.32
CA ASN A 54 -2.47 -11.02 -1.76
C ASN A 54 -2.32 -11.03 -0.22
N ALA A 55 -2.06 -12.20 0.36
CA ALA A 55 -1.88 -12.39 1.79
C ALA A 55 -0.47 -11.97 2.27
N GLY A 56 -0.30 -11.92 3.60
CA GLY A 56 0.95 -11.51 4.25
C GLY A 56 1.17 -10.00 4.28
N HIS A 57 2.20 -9.56 4.98
CA HIS A 57 2.47 -8.14 5.26
C HIS A 57 1.24 -7.39 5.79
N SER A 58 0.48 -8.02 6.68
CA SER A 58 -0.78 -7.49 7.20
C SER A 58 -0.55 -6.60 8.41
N PHE A 59 -1.24 -5.45 8.43
CA PHE A 59 -1.40 -4.58 9.59
C PHE A 59 -2.79 -4.84 10.18
N GLN A 60 -2.85 -5.70 11.19
CA GLN A 60 -4.12 -6.17 11.75
C GLN A 60 -3.99 -6.45 13.24
N GLU A 61 -5.12 -6.56 13.93
CA GLU A 61 -5.12 -6.94 15.34
C GLU A 61 -4.58 -8.36 15.54
N GLY A 62 -3.90 -8.56 16.68
CA GLY A 62 -3.35 -9.84 17.08
C GLY A 62 -1.82 -9.91 17.13
N PRO A 63 -1.27 -11.08 17.47
CA PRO A 63 0.18 -11.27 17.56
C PRO A 63 0.83 -11.18 16.18
N ARG A 64 2.09 -10.73 16.15
CA ARG A 64 2.93 -10.83 14.95
C ARG A 64 3.20 -12.29 14.59
N GLY A 65 3.41 -12.56 13.30
CA GLY A 65 3.59 -13.91 12.76
C GLY A 65 2.49 -14.28 11.76
N ASN A 66 2.68 -15.38 11.05
CA ASN A 66 1.78 -15.84 9.98
C ASN A 66 1.41 -14.74 8.95
N GLY A 67 2.36 -13.86 8.64
CA GLY A 67 2.15 -12.74 7.72
C GLY A 67 1.66 -11.43 8.36
N THR A 68 1.33 -11.39 9.66
CA THR A 68 1.06 -10.15 10.40
C THR A 68 2.37 -9.49 10.83
N ILE A 69 2.57 -8.23 10.45
CA ILE A 69 3.83 -7.49 10.67
C ILE A 69 3.68 -6.30 11.63
N GLY A 70 2.46 -5.80 11.81
CA GLY A 70 2.19 -4.65 12.65
C GLY A 70 0.75 -4.64 13.16
N PRO A 71 0.44 -3.69 14.06
CA PRO A 71 -0.91 -3.51 14.58
C PRO A 71 -1.86 -3.07 13.46
N LEU A 72 -3.16 -3.12 13.73
CA LEU A 72 -4.16 -2.47 12.90
C LEU A 72 -3.87 -0.96 12.81
N LEU A 73 -3.80 -0.43 11.59
CA LEU A 73 -3.63 0.99 11.34
C LEU A 73 -5.01 1.65 11.27
N THR A 74 -5.12 2.87 11.80
CA THR A 74 -6.30 3.71 11.53
C THR A 74 -6.24 4.24 10.10
N ASP A 75 -7.36 4.79 9.60
CA ASP A 75 -7.36 5.42 8.28
C ASP A 75 -6.38 6.60 8.20
N THR A 76 -6.33 7.41 9.26
CA THR A 76 -5.40 8.52 9.38
C THR A 76 -3.94 8.04 9.35
N ASP A 77 -3.60 6.95 10.05
CA ASP A 77 -2.25 6.40 10.02
C ASP A 77 -1.85 5.94 8.62
N ARG A 78 -2.77 5.27 7.91
CA ARG A 78 -2.53 4.81 6.54
C ARG A 78 -2.23 5.98 5.61
N TRP A 79 -3.02 7.04 5.67
CA TRP A 79 -2.78 8.23 4.85
C TRP A 79 -1.49 8.96 5.23
N ALA A 80 -1.19 9.08 6.52
CA ALA A 80 0.07 9.68 6.98
C ALA A 80 1.30 8.92 6.44
N LEU A 81 1.24 7.58 6.42
CA LEU A 81 2.30 6.75 5.84
C LEU A 81 2.39 6.91 4.32
N VAL A 82 1.27 6.98 3.61
CA VAL A 82 1.25 7.21 2.15
C VAL A 82 1.91 8.55 1.82
N GLU A 83 1.53 9.63 2.51
CA GLU A 83 2.11 10.96 2.29
C GLU A 83 3.59 11.02 2.69
N TYR A 84 3.98 10.35 3.78
CA TYR A 84 5.38 10.20 4.15
C TYR A 84 6.19 9.54 3.02
N LEU A 85 5.68 8.44 2.45
CA LEU A 85 6.37 7.69 1.39
C LEU A 85 6.44 8.47 0.07
N LYS A 86 5.42 9.28 -0.27
CA LYS A 86 5.48 10.22 -1.39
C LYS A 86 6.55 11.30 -1.22
N SER A 87 6.88 11.65 0.03
CA SER A 87 7.84 12.69 0.34
C SER A 87 9.31 12.24 0.32
N ILE A 88 9.57 10.93 0.11
CA ILE A 88 10.93 10.39 0.12
C ILE A 88 11.77 11.15 -0.92
N PRO A 89 12.94 11.67 -0.54
CA PRO A 89 13.70 12.53 -1.41
C PRO A 89 14.38 11.72 -2.52
N GLU A 90 14.35 12.25 -3.73
CA GLU A 90 15.04 11.64 -4.88
C GLU A 90 16.56 11.90 -4.87
N GLU A 91 17.02 12.82 -4.00
CA GLU A 91 18.42 13.22 -3.87
C GLU A 91 19.03 12.76 -2.53
N PRO A 92 20.26 12.19 -2.53
CA PRO A 92 20.94 11.81 -1.30
C PRO A 92 21.08 12.99 -0.32
N GLY A 93 20.75 12.77 0.96
CA GLY A 93 20.96 13.75 2.03
C GLY A 93 19.89 14.82 2.20
N ARG A 94 18.82 14.82 1.38
CA ARG A 94 17.66 15.71 1.58
C ARG A 94 16.78 15.18 2.72
N VAL A 95 16.43 16.04 3.67
CA VAL A 95 15.52 15.68 4.77
C VAL A 95 14.08 15.75 4.28
N THR A 96 13.28 14.71 4.54
CA THR A 96 11.84 14.74 4.23
C THR A 96 11.13 15.74 5.15
N PRO A 97 10.11 16.46 4.68
CA PRO A 97 9.34 17.39 5.51
C PRO A 97 8.65 16.71 6.71
N PHE A 98 8.56 15.38 6.70
CA PHE A 98 7.94 14.56 7.74
C PHE A 98 8.94 13.74 8.58
N GLY A 99 10.26 13.85 8.34
CA GLY A 99 11.29 13.01 8.98
C GLY A 99 12.37 13.76 9.77
N GLY A 100 12.26 15.08 9.91
CA GLY A 100 13.15 15.86 10.76
C GLY A 100 12.83 15.68 12.26
N PRO A 101 13.81 15.84 13.16
CA PRO A 101 13.52 15.93 14.59
C PRO A 101 12.48 17.04 14.84
N PRO A 102 11.53 16.85 15.77
CA PRO A 102 10.57 17.89 16.10
C PRO A 102 11.32 19.18 16.45
N ALA A 103 10.88 20.32 15.88
CA ALA A 103 11.43 21.62 16.25
C ALA A 103 11.33 21.77 17.77
N GLY A 104 12.46 22.12 18.39
CA GLY A 104 12.72 21.95 19.82
C GLY A 104 11.58 22.37 20.75
N GLN A 105 11.36 21.53 21.76
CA GLN A 105 10.81 21.93 23.06
C GLN A 105 11.96 22.32 23.99
#